data_AF-A0A1X0XLX0-F1
#
_entry.id   AF-A0A1X0XLX0-F1
#
_cell.length_a   1.000
_cell.length_b   1.000
_cell.length_c   1.000
_cell.angle_alpha   90.00
_cell.angle_beta   90.00
_cell.angle_gamma   90.00
#
_symmetry.space_group_name_H-M   'P 1'
#
loop_
_entity.id
_entity.type
_entity.pdbx_description
1 polymer ?
#
loop_
_entity_poly.entity_id
_entity_poly.type
_entity_poly.pdbx_seq_one_letter_code
_entity_poly.pdbx_strand_id
1 'polypeptide(L)'
;MIAEGMADARTKIRPDWDGEVLDAMSKWDVAALVQLVDTAHSRAGAGANEVRTWLAAGAAGGGRPVTPLVYEPVPEWITGMAVAASHLTSPAVI
;
A
#
# COMPACT_ATOMS: atom_id res chain seq x y z
N MET A 1 -23.80 0.62 17.77
CA MET A 1 -23.48 2.03 18.09
C MET A 1 -22.19 2.43 17.34
N ILE A 2 -21.96 3.68 16.94
CA ILE A 2 -20.72 4.08 16.22
C ILE A 2 -19.45 3.64 16.98
N ALA A 3 -19.48 3.71 18.32
CA ALA A 3 -18.37 3.31 19.18
C ALA A 3 -18.02 1.80 19.12
N GLU A 4 -19.01 0.91 19.03
CA GLU A 4 -18.77 -0.54 18.92
C GLU A 4 -18.14 -0.90 17.57
N GLY A 5 -18.60 -0.25 16.49
CA GLY A 5 -18.02 -0.44 15.16
C GLY A 5 -16.56 0.04 15.08
N MET A 6 -16.20 1.09 15.83
CA MET A 6 -14.82 1.60 15.90
C MET A 6 -13.87 0.65 16.64
N ALA A 7 -14.31 0.01 17.73
CA ALA A 7 -13.50 -0.93 18.48
C ALA A 7 -13.16 -2.17 17.63
N ASP A 8 -14.15 -2.71 16.91
CA ASP A 8 -13.94 -3.84 15.99
C ASP A 8 -13.03 -3.45 14.83
N ALA A 9 -13.16 -2.22 14.30
CA ALA A 9 -12.38 -1.78 13.15
C ALA A 9 -10.87 -1.72 13.44
N ARG A 10 -10.44 -1.42 14.68
CA ARG A 10 -9.02 -1.46 15.07
C ARG A 10 -8.36 -2.82 14.85
N THR A 11 -9.13 -3.90 14.98
CA THR A 11 -8.66 -5.28 14.76
C THR A 11 -8.57 -5.65 13.28
N LYS A 12 -9.00 -4.76 12.38
CA LYS A 12 -9.07 -5.01 10.93
C LYS A 12 -7.86 -4.49 10.16
N ILE A 13 -6.89 -3.85 10.81
CA ILE A 13 -5.60 -3.55 10.18
C ILE A 13 -4.96 -4.89 9.79
N ARG A 14 -4.40 -4.97 8.58
CA ARG A 14 -3.80 -6.19 8.04
C ARG A 14 -2.31 -5.99 7.71
N PRO A 15 -1.42 -5.96 8.72
CA PRO A 15 0.01 -5.76 8.50
C PRO A 15 0.67 -6.79 7.60
N ASP A 16 0.14 -8.02 7.58
CA ASP A 16 0.54 -9.06 6.66
C ASP A 16 0.30 -8.66 5.20
N TRP A 17 -0.91 -8.19 4.91
CA TRP A 17 -1.28 -7.73 3.57
C TRP A 17 -0.58 -6.41 3.18
N ASP A 18 -0.46 -5.48 4.13
CA ASP A 18 0.28 -4.23 3.90
C ASP A 18 1.75 -4.52 3.53
N GLY A 19 2.37 -5.50 4.21
CA GLY A 19 3.70 -5.99 3.90
C GLY A 19 3.83 -6.59 2.49
N GLU A 20 2.83 -7.36 2.04
CA GLU A 20 2.79 -7.88 0.66
C GLU A 20 2.74 -6.75 -0.37
N VAL A 21 1.93 -5.71 -0.14
CA VAL A 21 1.86 -4.53 -1.02
C VAL A 21 3.21 -3.81 -1.06
N LEU A 22 3.81 -3.54 0.09
CA LEU A 22 5.10 -2.85 0.18
C LEU A 22 6.23 -3.66 -0.49
N ASP A 23 6.26 -4.98 -0.30
CA ASP A 23 7.22 -5.86 -0.96
C ASP A 23 7.03 -5.86 -2.48
N ALA A 24 5.79 -5.98 -2.96
CA ALA A 24 5.48 -5.92 -4.40
C ALA A 24 5.86 -4.56 -5.01
N MET A 25 5.61 -3.44 -4.31
CA MET A 25 6.03 -2.11 -4.73
C MET A 25 7.56 -1.96 -4.76
N SER A 26 8.27 -2.53 -3.79
CA SER A 26 9.74 -2.49 -3.71
C SER A 26 10.42 -3.23 -4.87
N LYS A 27 9.75 -4.22 -5.46
CA LYS A 27 10.21 -4.97 -6.63
C LYS A 27 9.62 -4.46 -7.93
N TRP A 28 8.61 -3.58 -7.84
CA TRP A 28 7.70 -3.24 -8.91
C TRP A 28 7.13 -4.48 -9.64
N ASP A 29 6.73 -5.49 -8.85
CA ASP A 29 6.14 -6.71 -9.38
C ASP A 29 4.70 -6.43 -9.83
N VAL A 30 4.57 -6.12 -11.13
CA VAL A 30 3.28 -5.73 -11.73
C VAL A 30 2.22 -6.82 -11.56
N ALA A 31 2.58 -8.10 -11.66
CA ALA A 31 1.62 -9.19 -11.55
C ALA A 31 1.09 -9.29 -10.10
N ALA A 32 1.98 -9.23 -9.12
CA ALA A 32 1.60 -9.20 -7.71
C ALA A 32 0.76 -7.95 -7.37
N LEU A 33 1.16 -6.77 -7.87
CA LEU A 33 0.44 -5.51 -7.64
C LEU A 33 -0.99 -5.55 -8.19
N VAL A 34 -1.20 -6.09 -9.40
CA VAL A 34 -2.55 -6.27 -9.98
C VAL A 34 -3.39 -7.20 -9.12
N GLN A 35 -2.84 -8.36 -8.73
CA GLN A 35 -3.54 -9.31 -7.87
C GLN A 35 -3.92 -8.71 -6.51
N LEU A 36 -3.02 -7.94 -5.89
CA LEU A 36 -3.25 -7.29 -4.60
C LEU A 36 -4.33 -6.21 -4.71
N VAL A 37 -4.32 -5.42 -5.78
CA VAL A 37 -5.36 -4.42 -6.06
C VAL A 37 -6.74 -5.08 -6.24
N ASP A 38 -6.81 -6.14 -7.04
CA ASP A 38 -8.08 -6.85 -7.33
C ASP A 38 -8.67 -7.51 -6.08
N THR A 39 -7.82 -7.95 -5.14
CA THR A 39 -8.23 -8.62 -3.91
C THR A 39 -8.24 -7.71 -2.68
N ALA A 40 -7.96 -6.41 -2.84
CA ALA A 40 -7.78 -5.48 -1.72
C ALA A 40 -8.99 -5.44 -0.77
N HIS A 41 -10.20 -5.28 -1.31
CA HIS A 41 -11.41 -5.19 -0.47
C HIS A 41 -11.63 -6.47 0.35
N SER A 42 -11.53 -7.64 -0.28
CA SER A 42 -11.83 -8.91 0.40
C SER A 42 -10.76 -9.30 1.42
N ARG A 43 -9.50 -8.90 1.20
CA ARG A 43 -8.39 -9.26 2.09
C ARG A 43 -8.14 -8.24 3.21
N ALA A 44 -8.31 -6.95 2.93
CA ALA A 44 -7.92 -5.86 3.83
C ALA A 44 -9.00 -4.78 4.03
N GLY A 45 -10.22 -5.00 3.52
CA GLY A 45 -11.37 -4.12 3.74
C GLY A 45 -11.45 -2.95 2.76
N ALA A 46 -12.51 -2.15 2.89
CA ALA A 46 -12.83 -1.10 1.91
C ALA A 46 -11.73 -0.04 1.76
N GLY A 47 -11.07 0.35 2.85
CA GLY A 47 -9.97 1.34 2.84
C GLY A 47 -8.75 0.88 2.06
N ALA A 48 -8.51 -0.43 1.96
CA ALA A 48 -7.40 -1.00 1.21
C ALA A 48 -7.44 -0.63 -0.29
N ASN A 49 -8.59 -0.20 -0.83
CA ASN A 49 -8.68 0.23 -2.22
C ASN A 49 -7.82 1.47 -2.54
N GLU A 50 -7.39 2.23 -1.52
CA GLU A 50 -6.48 3.38 -1.67
C GLU A 50 -5.11 3.01 -2.25
N VAL A 51 -4.68 1.75 -2.19
CA VAL A 51 -3.43 1.29 -2.83
C VAL A 51 -3.45 1.45 -4.36
N ARG A 52 -4.62 1.60 -4.99
CA ARG A 52 -4.72 1.97 -6.42
C ARG A 52 -4.08 3.32 -6.70
N THR A 53 -4.21 4.28 -5.79
CA THR A 53 -3.58 5.60 -5.89
C THR A 53 -2.06 5.46 -5.82
N TRP A 54 -1.55 4.59 -4.94
CA TRP A 54 -0.12 4.29 -4.82
C TRP A 54 0.44 3.65 -6.10
N LEU A 55 -0.28 2.67 -6.67
CA LEU A 55 0.08 2.04 -7.93
C LEU A 55 0.11 3.07 -9.08
N ALA A 56 -0.91 3.93 -9.17
CA ALA A 56 -0.96 4.99 -10.18
C ALA A 56 0.21 5.97 -10.04
N ALA A 57 0.54 6.39 -8.81
CA ALA A 57 1.67 7.29 -8.54
C ALA A 57 3.02 6.64 -8.91
N GLY A 58 3.25 5.38 -8.53
CA GLY A 58 4.47 4.67 -8.90
C GLY A 58 4.59 4.43 -10.42
N ALA A 59 3.47 4.17 -11.10
CA ALA A 59 3.44 4.05 -12.56
C ALA A 59 3.79 5.38 -13.24
N ALA A 60 3.22 6.50 -12.76
CA ALA A 60 3.57 7.84 -13.22
C ALA A 60 5.04 8.20 -12.94
N GLY A 61 5.62 7.65 -11.87
CA GLY A 61 7.05 7.70 -11.54
C GLY A 61 7.96 6.83 -12.42
N GLY A 62 7.42 6.22 -13.49
CA GLY A 62 8.18 5.43 -14.46
C GLY A 62 8.14 3.93 -14.21
N GLY A 63 7.28 3.46 -13.29
CA GLY A 63 7.06 2.04 -13.06
C GLY A 63 8.33 1.31 -12.58
N ARG A 64 8.95 1.85 -11.53
CA ARG A 64 10.21 1.37 -10.97
C ARG A 64 10.01 1.00 -9.50
N PRO A 65 10.91 0.18 -8.93
CA PRO A 65 10.97 -0.07 -7.50
C PRO A 65 10.70 1.18 -6.64
N VAL A 66 9.71 1.07 -5.76
CA VAL A 66 9.39 2.08 -4.75
C VAL A 66 9.76 1.50 -3.39
N THR A 67 10.83 1.99 -2.78
CA THR A 67 11.40 1.45 -1.55
C THR A 67 10.59 1.91 -0.33
N PRO A 68 10.00 0.99 0.45
CA PRO A 68 9.41 1.31 1.74
C PRO A 68 10.48 1.85 2.70
N LEU A 69 10.19 2.96 3.37
CA LEU A 69 11.07 3.60 4.35
C LEU A 69 10.62 3.31 5.78
N VAL A 70 9.30 3.30 6.00
CA VAL A 70 8.69 2.97 7.29
C VAL A 70 7.30 2.39 7.06
N TYR A 71 6.90 1.48 7.94
CA TYR A 71 5.54 1.00 8.09
C TYR A 71 5.21 0.90 9.59
N GLU A 72 4.02 1.32 9.97
CA GLU A 72 3.48 1.17 11.33
C GLU A 72 1.97 0.91 11.26
N PRO A 73 1.47 -0.16 11.91
CA PRO A 73 0.04 -0.25 12.17
C PRO A 73 -0.33 0.76 13.26
N VAL A 74 -1.27 1.66 12.99
CA VAL A 74 -1.71 2.71 13.93
C VAL A 74 -3.16 2.45 14.36
N PRO A 75 -3.40 1.67 15.44
CA PRO A 75 -4.75 1.29 15.88
C PRO A 75 -5.66 2.47 16.20
N GLU A 76 -5.09 3.57 16.70
CA GLU A 76 -5.80 4.81 17.01
C GLU A 76 -6.43 5.44 15.76
N TRP A 77 -5.82 5.20 14.58
CA TRP A 77 -6.29 5.69 13.29
C TRP A 77 -6.99 4.62 12.46
N ILE A 78 -6.97 3.35 12.91
CA ILE A 78 -7.55 2.20 12.20
C ILE A 78 -6.86 1.96 10.84
N THR A 79 -5.59 2.32 10.73
CA THR A 79 -4.88 2.34 9.43
C THR A 79 -3.46 1.81 9.57
N GLY A 80 -3.02 1.03 8.58
CA GLY A 80 -1.61 0.74 8.36
C GLY A 80 -0.96 1.93 7.63
N MET A 81 0.02 2.57 8.25
CA MET A 81 0.68 3.76 7.73
C MET A 81 2.03 3.40 7.16
N ALA A 82 2.30 3.81 5.92
CA ALA A 82 3.60 3.62 5.29
C ALA A 82 4.12 4.91 4.67
N VAL A 83 5.44 4.99 4.54
CA VAL A 83 6.11 5.94 3.65
C VAL A 83 7.01 5.14 2.74
N ALA A 84 6.97 5.41 1.44
CA ALA A 84 7.85 4.80 0.46
C ALA A 84 8.37 5.86 -0.52
N ALA A 85 9.55 5.62 -1.08
CA ALA A 85 10.20 6.54 -1.99
C ALA A 85 10.71 5.82 -3.24
N SER A 86 10.62 6.49 -4.38
CA SER A 86 11.33 6.11 -5.59
C SER A 86 12.34 7.19 -5.95
N HIS A 87 13.45 6.78 -6.56
CA HIS A 87 14.43 7.72 -7.08
C HIS A 87 14.25 7.83 -8.58
N LEU A 88 14.01 9.05 -9.06
CA LEU A 88 14.17 9.37 -10.47
C LEU A 88 15.67 9.41 -10.75
N THR A 89 16.20 8.33 -11.34
CA THR A 89 17.48 8.45 -12.05
C THR A 89 17.22 9.38 -13.23
N SER A 90 17.90 10.53 -13.26
CA SER A 90 17.81 11.49 -14.36
C SER A 90 17.80 10.76 -15.69
N PRO A 91 16.91 11.08 -16.64
CA PRO A 91 17.00 10.47 -17.96
C PRO A 91 18.40 10.74 -18.48
N ALA A 92 19.08 9.68 -18.92
CA ALA A 92 20.33 9.85 -19.66
C ALA A 92 20.02 10.83 -20.79
N VAL A 93 20.71 11.96 -20.79
CA VAL A 93 20.67 12.90 -21.92
C VAL A 93 21.26 12.11 -23.09
N ILE A 94 20.39 11.66 -23.99
CA ILE A 94 20.77 11.05 -25.26
C ILE A 94 21.08 12.17 -26.25
#